data_AF-A0A836VIN6-F1
#
_entry.id   AF-A0A836VIN6-F1
#
_cell.length_a   1.000
_cell.length_b   1.000
_cell.length_c   1.000
_cell.angle_alpha   90.00
_cell.angle_beta   90.00
_cell.angle_gamma   90.00
#
_symmetry.space_group_name_H-M   'P 1'
#
loop_
_entity.id
_entity.type
_entity.pdbx_description
1 polymer ?
#
loop_
_entity_poly.entity_id
_entity_poly.type
_entity_poly.pdbx_seq_one_letter_code
_entity_poly.pdbx_strand_id
1 'polypeptide(L)' 'MEDLIKKLIVHLGDDPEREGLLDTPGRSSRALEFLTKGYGETAKEVVNDAVYTSSSDEMVVVKNIEIYSLCEHHILPF' A
#
# COMPACT_ATOMS: atom_id res chain seq x y z
N MET A 1 13.35 5.43 -6.19
CA MET A 1 12.53 6.09 -5.15
C MET A 1 13.38 6.42 -3.91
N GLU A 2 14.32 5.56 -3.51
CA GLU A 2 15.25 5.82 -2.39
C GLU A 2 15.94 7.19 -2.45
N ASP A 3 16.48 7.59 -3.61
CA ASP A 3 17.10 8.92 -3.78
C ASP A 3 16.13 10.08 -3.50
N LEU A 4 14.85 9.94 -3.85
CA LEU A 4 13.83 10.96 -3.59
C LEU A 4 13.52 11.04 -2.09
N ILE A 5 13.46 9.89 -1.42
CA ILE A 5 13.25 9.83 0.03
C ILE A 5 14.45 10.42 0.77
N LYS A 6 15.68 10.13 0.33
CA LYS A 6 16.90 10.72 0.89
C LYS A 6 16.87 12.24 0.77
N LYS A 7 16.49 12.78 -0.40
CA LYS A 7 16.30 14.22 -0.60
C LYS A 7 15.19 14.78 0.30
N LEU A 8 14.08 14.07 0.45
CA LEU A 8 12.98 14.46 1.32
C LEU A 8 13.45 14.60 2.79
N ILE A 9 14.20 13.63 3.31
CA ILE A 9 14.78 13.67 4.66
C ILE A 9 15.61 14.95 4.86
N VAL A 10 16.48 15.27 3.90
CA VAL A 10 17.29 16.50 3.94
C VAL A 10 16.41 17.76 3.93
N HIS A 11 15.37 17.80 3.09
CA HIS A 11 14.43 18.93 3.03
C HIS A 11 13.58 19.09 4.30
N LEU A 12 13.34 18.00 5.03
CA LEU A 12 12.68 18.03 6.33
C LEU A 12 13.62 18.43 7.48
N GLY A 13 14.92 18.60 7.21
CA GLY A 13 15.91 19.09 8.17
C GLY A 13 16.60 18.01 9.01
N ASP A 14 16.57 16.74 8.60
CA ASP A 14 17.27 15.64 9.28
C ASP A 14 18.48 15.14 8.45
N ASP A 15 19.39 14.41 9.09
CA ASP A 15 20.62 13.89 8.50
C ASP A 15 20.43 12.44 8.02
N PRO A 16 20.42 12.15 6.70
CA PRO A 16 20.25 10.78 6.20
C PRO A 16 21.41 9.84 6.52
N GLU A 17 22.57 10.34 6.94
CA GLU A 17 23.74 9.52 7.29
C GLU A 17 23.76 9.10 8.77
N ARG A 18 22.84 9.60 9.60
CA ARG A 18 22.75 9.16 11.01
C ARG A 18 22.31 7.70 11.09
N GLU A 19 22.83 6.98 12.09
CA GLU A 19 22.62 5.53 12.28
C GLU A 19 21.15 5.09 12.03
N GLY A 20 20.18 5.79 12.61
CA GLY A 20 18.76 5.45 12.50
C GLY A 20 18.12 5.68 11.12
N LEU A 21 18.76 6.45 10.22
CA LEU A 21 18.22 6.78 8.90
C LEU A 21 18.94 6.14 7.72
N LEU A 22 20.08 5.48 7.94
CA LEU A 22 20.87 4.87 6.87
C LEU A 22 20.03 3.98 5.92
N ASP A 23 19.13 3.19 6.49
CA ASP A 23 18.23 2.31 5.73
C ASP A 23 16.78 2.86 5.60
N THR A 24 16.49 4.05 6.13
CA THR A 24 15.15 4.67 5.99
C THR A 24 14.74 4.90 4.52
N PRO A 25 15.62 5.37 3.60
CA PRO A 25 15.28 5.46 2.19
C PRO A 25 14.82 4.13 1.59
N GLY A 26 15.55 3.04 1.86
CA GLY A 26 15.19 1.70 1.40
C GLY A 26 13.88 1.20 1.99
N ARG A 27 13.71 1.32 3.32
CA ARG A 27 12.45 0.91 3.99
C ARG A 27 11.24 1.68 3.49
N SER A 28 11.37 2.99 3.32
CA SER A 28 10.27 3.84 2.89
C SER A 28 9.90 3.59 1.43
N SER A 29 10.89 3.29 0.56
CA SER A 29 10.64 2.88 -0.83
C SER A 29 9.79 1.61 -0.89
N ARG A 30 10.23 0.56 -0.19
CA ARG A 30 9.53 -0.72 -0.13
C ARG A 30 8.13 -0.59 0.47
N ALA A 31 7.97 0.27 1.48
CA ALA A 31 6.67 0.54 2.08
C ALA A 31 5.71 1.19 1.07
N LEU A 32 6.14 2.23 0.36
CA LEU A 32 5.31 2.88 -0.66
C LEU A 32 4.94 1.92 -1.78
N GLU A 33 5.91 1.14 -2.28
CA GLU A 33 5.67 0.10 -3.29
C GLU A 33 4.60 -0.90 -2.84
N PHE A 34 4.69 -1.39 -1.60
CA PHE A 34 3.70 -2.30 -1.02
C PHE A 34 2.32 -1.65 -0.90
N LEU A 35 2.25 -0.42 -0.38
CA LEU A 35 0.99 0.30 -0.17
C LEU A 35 0.30 0.64 -1.50
N THR A 36 1.05 0.76 -2.59
CA THR A 36 0.52 1.04 -3.93
C THR A 36 0.48 -0.19 -4.85
N LYS A 37 0.74 -1.40 -4.34
CA LYS A 37 0.89 -2.62 -5.16
C LYS A 37 -0.37 -2.95 -5.98
N GLY A 38 -1.55 -2.54 -5.51
CA GLY A 38 -2.84 -2.79 -6.16
C GLY A 38 -2.93 -2.23 -7.59
N TYR A 39 -2.12 -1.23 -7.96
CA TYR A 39 -2.06 -0.74 -9.34
C TYR A 39 -1.51 -1.79 -10.33
N GLY A 40 -0.73 -2.76 -9.85
CA GLY A 40 -0.20 -3.86 -10.65
C GLY A 40 -1.06 -5.12 -10.63
N GLU A 41 -2.19 -5.13 -9.91
CA GLU A 41 -3.06 -6.28 -9.77
C GLU A 41 -4.29 -6.15 -10.68
N THR A 42 -4.82 -7.29 -11.16
CA THR A 42 -6.07 -7.31 -11.93
C THR A 42 -7.16 -8.06 -11.19
N ALA A 43 -8.40 -7.58 -11.27
CA ALA A 43 -9.54 -8.25 -10.64
C ALA A 43 -9.70 -9.71 -11.13
N LYS A 44 -9.35 -9.99 -12.39
CA LYS A 44 -9.41 -11.34 -12.95
C LYS A 44 -8.47 -12.32 -12.22
N GLU A 45 -7.22 -11.92 -12.02
CA GLU A 45 -6.23 -12.74 -11.32
C GLU A 45 -6.59 -12.90 -9.84
N VAL A 46 -7.11 -11.84 -9.21
CA VAL A 46 -7.53 -11.88 -7.80
C VAL A 46 -8.75 -12.79 -7.59
N VAL A 47 -9.75 -12.74 -8.50
CA VAL A 47 -10.95 -13.58 -8.43
C VAL A 47 -10.63 -15.04 -8.73
N ASN A 48 -9.65 -15.33 -9.60
CA ASN A 48 -9.14 -16.66 -9.89
C ASN A 48 -10.25 -17.70 -10.21
N ASP A 49 -11.22 -17.32 -11.04
CA ASP A 49 -12.37 -18.14 -11.44
C ASP A 49 -13.16 -18.77 -10.26
N ALA A 50 -13.07 -18.19 -9.06
CA ALA A 50 -13.76 -18.64 -7.85
C ALA A 50 -15.26 -18.25 -7.87
N VAL A 51 -15.95 -18.64 -8.93
CA VAL A 51 -17.37 -18.36 -9.18
C VAL A 51 -18.11 -19.70 -9.18
N TYR A 52 -19.11 -19.82 -8.32
CA TYR A 52 -19.84 -21.07 -8.09
C TYR A 52 -21.35 -20.88 -8.29
N THR A 53 -22.02 -21.94 -8.73
CA THR A 53 -23.48 -21.96 -8.81
C THR A 53 -24.08 -22.09 -7.41
N SER A 54 -25.12 -21.32 -7.14
CA SER A 54 -25.93 -21.38 -5.92
C SER A 54 -27.39 -21.60 -6.31
N SER A 55 -28.11 -22.41 -5.53
CA SER A 55 -29.57 -22.55 -5.63
C SER A 55 -30.32 -21.62 -4.68
N SER A 56 -29.61 -20.80 -3.89
CA SER A 56 -30.19 -19.80 -3.00
C SER A 56 -30.23 -18.44 -3.69
N ASP A 57 -31.41 -17.81 -3.65
CA ASP A 57 -31.66 -16.46 -4.13
C ASP A 57 -31.66 -15.42 -2.99
N GLU A 58 -31.18 -15.80 -1.80
CA GLU A 58 -31.12 -14.94 -0.63
C GLU A 58 -29.83 -14.09 -0.58
N MET A 59 -29.87 -12.97 0.16
CA MET A 59 -28.74 -12.06 0.31
C MET A 59 -27.60 -12.69 1.11
N VAL A 60 -26.37 -12.60 0.57
CA VAL A 60 -25.14 -12.93 1.29
C VAL A 60 -24.45 -11.63 1.72
N VAL A 61 -24.12 -11.50 3.01
CA VAL A 61 -23.41 -10.32 3.54
C VAL A 61 -22.06 -10.74 4.10
N VAL A 62 -21.00 -10.14 3.56
CA VAL A 62 -19.65 -10.15 4.14
C VAL A 62 -19.38 -8.77 4.70
N LYS A 63 -19.10 -8.67 6.00
CA LYS A 63 -18.93 -7.40 6.71
C LYS A 63 -17.68 -7.44 7.59
N ASN A 64 -17.27 -6.26 8.07
CA ASN A 64 -16.09 -6.07 8.91
C ASN A 64 -14.78 -6.50 8.23
N ILE A 65 -14.65 -6.22 6.93
CA ILE A 65 -13.38 -6.37 6.22
C ILE A 65 -12.51 -5.18 6.61
N GLU A 66 -11.33 -5.47 7.16
CA GLU A 66 -10.33 -4.45 7.48
C GLU A 66 -9.71 -3.89 6.20
N ILE A 67 -9.61 -2.57 6.11
CA ILE A 67 -9.05 -1.87 4.95
C ILE A 67 -8.04 -0.85 5.46
N TYR A 68 -6.90 -0.81 4.78
CA TYR A 68 -5.90 0.22 4.91
C TYR A 68 -5.68 0.83 3.54
N SER A 69 -5.70 2.16 3.45
CA SER A 69 -5.42 2.85 2.19
C SER A 69 -4.52 4.08 2.40
N LEU A 70 -4.26 4.81 1.32
CA LEU A 70 -3.51 6.06 1.33
C LEU A 70 -4.36 7.17 0.71
N CYS A 71 -4.52 8.29 1.43
CA CYS A 71 -5.20 9.46 0.91
C CYS A 71 -4.34 10.10 -0.19
N GLU A 72 -4.84 10.19 -1.41
CA GLU A 72 -4.09 10.76 -2.54
C GLU A 72 -3.71 12.24 -2.36
N HIS A 73 -4.46 12.99 -1.55
CA HIS A 73 -4.22 14.41 -1.32
C HIS A 73 -3.04 14.69 -0.38
N HIS A 74 -2.82 13.79 0.58
CA HIS A 74 -1.87 14.01 1.69
C HIS A 74 -0.80 12.92 1.78
N ILE A 75 -0.99 11.79 1.11
CA ILE A 75 -0.16 10.60 1.19
C ILE A 75 -0.03 10.12 2.64
N LEU A 76 -1.17 10.08 3.33
CA LEU A 76 -1.31 9.58 4.71
C LEU A 76 -2.34 8.44 4.77
N PRO A 77 -2.19 7.49 5.72
CA PRO A 77 -3.13 6.39 5.88
C PRO A 77 -4.55 6.83 6.27
N PHE A 78 -5.56 6.07 5.83
CA PHE A 78 -6.94 6.13 6.33
C PHE A 78 -7.61 4.76 6.29
#